data_AF-A0A0P9QQ48-F1
#
_entry.id   AF-A0A0P9QQ48-F1
#
_cell.length_a   1.000
_cell.length_b   1.000
_cell.length_c   1.000
_cell.angle_alpha   90.00
_cell.angle_beta   90.00
_cell.angle_gamma   90.00
#
_symmetry.space_group_name_H-M   'P 1'
#
loop_
_entity.id
_entity.type
_entity.pdbx_description
1 polymer ?
#
loop_
_entity_poly.entity_id
_entity_poly.type
_entity_poly.pdbx_seq_one_letter_code
_entity_poly.pdbx_strand_id
1 'polypeptide(L)'
;MSENIIGVPQRRIDGGKKVSGQARYAADHPMGKMLYAYGVYSIIANGRVVAVKDQQAKAMPGVVDIFHHGNFPALHRTPNTKLSFAKMLSASKADEHRLPFEDDRVYYPGQFVALVVAESFEQART
;
A
#
# COMPACT_ATOMS: atom_id res chain seq x y z
N MET A 1 30.63 -33.52 13.88
CA MET A 1 30.07 -34.29 12.75
C MET A 1 29.09 -33.39 12.03
N SER A 2 29.25 -33.14 10.74
CA SER A 2 28.25 -32.39 9.97
C SER A 2 27.04 -33.31 9.76
N GLU A 3 25.91 -33.03 10.39
CA GLU A 3 24.69 -33.74 10.06
C GLU A 3 24.32 -33.45 8.60
N ASN A 4 24.08 -34.50 7.83
CA ASN A 4 23.68 -34.39 6.44
C ASN A 4 22.23 -33.91 6.38
N ILE A 5 22.04 -32.59 6.22
CA ILE A 5 20.72 -31.95 6.26
C ILE A 5 19.95 -32.02 4.93
N ILE A 6 20.61 -32.44 3.85
CA ILE A 6 19.99 -32.53 2.53
C ILE A 6 19.11 -33.79 2.48
N GLY A 7 17.83 -33.60 2.16
CA GLY A 7 16.85 -34.70 2.04
C GLY A 7 16.20 -35.13 3.36
N VAL A 8 16.55 -34.49 4.49
CA VAL A 8 15.96 -34.79 5.80
C VAL A 8 14.76 -33.87 6.07
N PRO A 9 13.59 -34.39 6.51
CA PRO A 9 12.42 -33.58 6.82
C PRO A 9 12.63 -32.78 8.12
N GLN A 10 13.23 -31.60 8.00
CA GLN A 10 13.48 -30.71 9.12
C GLN A 10 12.23 -29.93 9.54
N ARG A 11 12.02 -29.78 10.85
CA ARG A 11 10.98 -28.87 11.36
C ARG A 11 11.40 -27.43 11.09
N ARG A 12 10.49 -26.66 10.48
CA ARG A 12 10.74 -25.24 10.24
C ARG A 12 10.77 -24.46 11.54
N ILE A 13 11.77 -23.58 11.70
CA ILE A 13 11.92 -22.72 12.88
C ILE A 13 10.70 -21.80 13.12
N ASP A 14 10.01 -21.40 12.06
CA ASP A 14 8.80 -20.56 12.12
C ASP A 14 7.50 -21.38 12.24
N GLY A 15 7.57 -22.71 12.10
CA GLY A 15 6.40 -23.59 12.00
C GLY A 15 5.51 -23.51 13.24
N GLY A 16 6.10 -23.66 14.43
CA GLY A 16 5.36 -23.61 15.70
C GLY A 16 4.57 -22.31 15.89
N LYS A 17 5.18 -21.15 15.59
CA LYS A 17 4.51 -19.84 15.71
C LYS A 17 3.36 -19.68 14.70
N LYS A 18 3.52 -20.19 13.48
CA LYS A 18 2.51 -20.08 12.42
C LYS A 18 1.27 -20.95 12.70
N VAL A 19 1.44 -22.13 13.28
CA VAL A 19 0.30 -23.04 13.57
C VAL A 19 -0.40 -22.74 14.89
N SER A 20 0.18 -21.88 15.75
CA SER A 20 -0.37 -21.52 17.06
C SER A 20 -1.01 -20.13 17.11
N GLY A 21 -1.00 -19.36 16.02
CA GLY A 21 -1.45 -17.97 16.00
C GLY A 21 -0.48 -16.98 16.67
N GLN A 22 0.74 -17.42 17.02
CA GLN A 22 1.76 -16.56 17.64
C GLN A 22 2.64 -15.82 16.63
N ALA A 23 2.57 -16.20 15.35
CA ALA A 23 3.22 -15.45 14.28
C ALA A 23 2.46 -14.13 14.03
N ARG A 24 3.15 -13.01 14.22
CA ARG A 24 2.60 -11.67 13.93
C ARG A 24 2.84 -11.31 12.46
N TYR A 25 1.80 -10.84 11.81
CA TYR A 25 1.81 -10.27 10.46
C TYR A 25 1.63 -8.75 10.54
N ALA A 26 1.72 -8.07 9.40
CA ALA A 26 1.70 -6.61 9.33
C ALA A 26 0.55 -5.96 10.12
N ALA A 27 -0.66 -6.55 10.07
CA ALA A 27 -1.83 -6.04 10.77
C ALA A 27 -1.82 -6.29 12.29
N ASP A 28 -0.97 -7.19 12.80
CA ASP A 28 -0.92 -7.55 14.21
C ASP A 28 -0.02 -6.62 15.03
N HIS A 29 0.42 -5.51 14.44
CA HIS A 29 1.32 -4.52 15.05
C HIS A 29 0.59 -3.21 15.39
N PRO A 30 -0.11 -3.13 16.54
CA PRO A 30 -0.67 -1.86 16.98
C PRO A 30 0.45 -0.87 17.36
N MET A 31 0.30 0.38 16.93
CA MET A 31 1.17 1.49 17.31
C MET A 31 0.33 2.58 17.99
N GLY A 32 0.93 3.30 18.95
CA GLY A 32 0.26 4.43 19.59
C GLY A 32 -0.03 5.53 18.57
N LYS A 33 -1.26 6.06 18.57
CA LYS A 33 -1.73 7.09 17.62
C LYS A 33 -1.64 6.67 16.14
N MET A 34 -1.74 5.37 15.85
CA MET A 34 -1.78 4.86 14.49
C MET A 34 -3.07 5.31 13.78
N LEU A 35 -2.92 5.84 12.57
CA LEU A 35 -4.03 6.10 11.66
C LEU A 35 -4.21 4.92 10.70
N TYR A 36 -5.42 4.78 10.19
CA TYR A 36 -5.82 3.76 9.23
C TYR A 36 -6.12 4.41 7.90
N ALA A 37 -5.77 3.73 6.81
CA ALA A 37 -6.05 4.21 5.47
C ALA A 37 -6.90 3.22 4.69
N TYR A 38 -7.89 3.71 3.94
CA TYR A 38 -8.76 2.91 3.09
C TYR A 38 -8.80 3.47 1.67
N GLY A 39 -8.50 2.61 0.69
CA GLY A 39 -8.49 2.98 -0.73
C GLY A 39 -9.91 3.05 -1.28
N VAL A 40 -10.21 4.10 -2.05
CA VAL A 40 -11.42 4.21 -2.86
C VAL A 40 -11.06 3.81 -4.29
N TYR A 41 -11.76 2.81 -4.81
CA TYR A 41 -11.41 2.14 -6.07
C TYR A 41 -12.25 2.67 -7.24
N SER A 42 -11.64 2.73 -8.42
CA SER A 42 -12.38 2.91 -9.66
C SER A 42 -13.29 1.71 -9.93
N ILE A 43 -14.55 2.01 -10.24
CA ILE A 43 -15.57 1.03 -10.68
C ILE A 43 -15.57 0.79 -12.19
N ILE A 44 -14.73 1.52 -12.93
CA ILE A 44 -14.54 1.37 -14.38
C ILE A 44 -13.07 1.03 -14.71
N ALA A 45 -12.83 0.46 -15.89
CA ALA A 45 -11.50 0.05 -16.31
C ALA A 45 -10.65 1.16 -16.94
N ASN A 46 -11.30 2.17 -17.55
CA ASN A 46 -10.63 3.28 -18.21
C ASN A 46 -11.52 4.53 -18.18
N GLY A 47 -10.94 5.69 -17.88
CA GLY A 47 -11.69 6.94 -17.85
C GLY A 47 -10.92 8.11 -17.24
N ARG A 48 -11.65 9.18 -16.92
CA ARG A 48 -11.12 10.38 -16.26
C ARG A 48 -11.97 10.73 -15.05
N VAL A 49 -11.34 10.94 -13.90
CA VAL A 49 -11.93 11.48 -12.69
C VAL A 49 -12.18 12.98 -12.90
N VAL A 50 -13.43 13.35 -13.15
CA VAL A 50 -13.78 14.77 -13.40
C VAL A 50 -13.71 15.59 -12.11
N ALA A 51 -14.14 15.00 -11.00
CA ALA A 51 -14.08 15.62 -9.68
C ALA A 51 -14.15 14.55 -8.58
N VAL A 52 -13.51 14.85 -7.45
CA VAL A 52 -13.69 14.15 -6.17
C VAL A 52 -14.36 15.14 -5.22
N LYS A 53 -15.55 14.79 -4.72
CA LYS A 53 -16.30 15.58 -3.73
C LYS A 53 -16.09 14.98 -2.35
N ASP A 54 -15.03 15.40 -1.68
CA ASP A 54 -14.54 14.83 -0.41
C ASP A 54 -15.01 15.59 0.84
N GLN A 55 -15.74 16.70 0.68
CA GLN A 55 -16.05 17.63 1.77
C GLN A 55 -16.88 16.99 2.89
N GLN A 56 -17.89 16.19 2.53
CA GLN A 56 -18.73 15.51 3.51
C GLN A 56 -17.94 14.48 4.30
N ALA A 57 -17.12 13.68 3.61
CA ALA A 57 -16.30 12.65 4.25
C ALA A 57 -15.20 13.27 5.13
N LYS A 58 -14.55 14.36 4.69
CA LYS A 58 -13.58 15.12 5.50
C LYS A 58 -14.19 15.69 6.79
N ALA A 59 -15.49 15.98 6.80
CA ALA A 59 -16.18 16.49 7.98
C ALA A 59 -16.62 15.40 8.96
N MET A 60 -16.45 14.10 8.62
CA MET A 60 -16.86 13.01 9.50
C MET A 60 -15.92 12.87 10.71
N PRO A 61 -16.45 12.53 11.90
CA PRO A 61 -15.63 12.34 13.09
C PRO A 61 -14.52 11.30 12.88
N GLY A 62 -13.28 11.69 13.21
CA GLY A 62 -12.09 10.85 13.13
C GLY A 62 -11.46 10.74 11.75
N VAL A 63 -12.03 11.35 10.70
CA VAL A 63 -11.35 11.48 9.40
C VAL A 63 -10.29 12.57 9.52
N VAL A 64 -9.06 12.24 9.13
CA VAL A 64 -7.88 13.11 9.24
C VAL A 64 -7.58 13.79 7.91
N ASP A 65 -7.56 13.03 6.81
CA ASP A 65 -7.37 13.58 5.47
C ASP A 65 -7.92 12.63 4.40
N ILE A 66 -8.15 13.15 3.20
CA ILE A 66 -8.52 12.37 2.01
C ILE A 66 -7.61 12.78 0.87
N PHE A 67 -6.78 11.83 0.44
CA PHE A 67 -5.83 12.01 -0.64
C PHE A 67 -6.46 11.60 -1.98
N HIS A 68 -6.27 12.43 -3.00
CA HIS A 68 -6.69 12.17 -4.38
C HIS A 68 -5.91 13.12 -5.31
N HIS A 69 -6.14 13.07 -6.62
CA HIS A 69 -5.32 13.80 -7.60
C HIS A 69 -5.32 15.34 -7.44
N GLY A 70 -6.29 15.89 -6.70
CA GLY A 70 -6.39 17.32 -6.38
C GLY A 70 -5.90 17.68 -4.97
N ASN A 71 -5.59 16.69 -4.14
CA ASN A 71 -5.10 16.84 -2.78
C ASN A 71 -4.06 15.73 -2.51
N PHE A 72 -2.84 15.92 -2.99
CA PHE A 72 -1.76 14.95 -2.77
C PHE A 72 -0.41 15.67 -2.63
N PRO A 73 0.44 15.27 -1.68
CA PRO A 73 1.77 15.86 -1.54
C PRO A 73 2.66 15.52 -2.74
N ALA A 74 3.63 16.39 -3.01
CA ALA A 74 4.68 16.08 -3.98
C ALA A 74 5.55 14.94 -3.44
N LEU A 75 5.65 13.85 -4.21
CA LEU A 75 6.52 12.71 -3.88
C LEU A 75 7.74 12.64 -4.80
N HIS A 76 8.82 12.09 -4.28
CA HIS A 76 9.99 11.75 -5.08
C HIS A 76 9.66 10.58 -6.02
N ARG A 77 10.05 10.72 -7.29
CA ARG A 77 9.92 9.63 -8.26
C ARG A 77 11.14 8.72 -8.20
N THR A 78 10.88 7.42 -8.30
CA THR A 78 11.92 6.44 -8.58
C THR A 78 12.57 6.77 -9.92
N PRO A 79 13.89 7.01 -9.99
CA PRO A 79 14.56 7.37 -11.23
C PRO A 79 14.36 6.30 -12.31
N ASN A 80 13.93 6.69 -13.50
CA ASN A 80 13.83 5.78 -14.66
C ASN A 80 15.21 5.57 -15.29
N THR A 81 16.14 5.02 -14.50
CA THR A 81 17.51 4.76 -14.94
C THR A 81 17.54 3.42 -15.66
N LYS A 82 18.15 3.38 -16.86
CA LYS A 82 18.38 2.10 -17.56
C LYS A 82 19.21 1.18 -16.66
N LEU A 83 18.72 -0.05 -16.46
CA LEU A 83 19.44 -1.06 -15.68
C LEU A 83 20.76 -1.34 -16.39
N SER A 84 21.86 -1.09 -15.68
CA SER A 84 23.20 -1.50 -16.08
C SER A 84 23.73 -2.44 -14.99
N PHE A 85 24.61 -3.36 -15.37
CA PHE A 85 25.24 -4.28 -14.43
C PHE A 85 25.87 -3.55 -13.23
N ALA A 86 26.48 -2.39 -13.49
CA ALA A 86 27.09 -1.54 -12.47
C ALA A 86 26.09 -0.92 -11.48
N LYS A 87 24.81 -0.81 -11.85
CA LYS A 87 23.74 -0.20 -11.03
C LYS A 87 22.71 -1.21 -10.53
N MET A 88 22.88 -2.51 -10.82
CA MET A 88 21.87 -3.52 -10.52
C MET A 88 21.59 -3.68 -9.02
N LEU A 89 22.61 -3.50 -8.18
CA LEU A 89 22.47 -3.62 -6.72
C LEU A 89 21.96 -2.34 -6.04
N SER A 90 21.93 -1.20 -6.75
CA SER A 90 21.56 0.11 -6.20
C SER A 90 20.37 0.76 -6.90
N ALA A 91 19.91 0.20 -8.02
CA ALA A 91 18.78 0.73 -8.77
C ALA A 91 17.47 0.19 -8.18
N SER A 92 16.60 1.11 -7.76
CA SER A 92 15.19 0.81 -7.55
C SER A 92 14.46 0.98 -8.89
N LYS A 93 13.69 -0.04 -9.28
CA LYS A 93 12.81 0.03 -10.45
C LYS A 93 11.38 -0.26 -9.98
N ALA A 94 10.46 0.64 -10.30
CA ALA A 94 9.04 0.43 -10.11
C ALA A 94 8.43 0.04 -11.47
N ASP A 95 7.57 -0.97 -11.47
CA ASP A 95 6.85 -1.39 -12.68
C ASP A 95 5.84 -0.31 -13.09
N GLU A 96 5.12 0.22 -12.09
CA GLU A 96 4.33 1.43 -12.20
C GLU A 96 5.21 2.66 -11.92
N HIS A 97 5.47 3.46 -12.96
CA HIS A 97 6.26 4.69 -12.84
C HIS A 97 5.44 5.88 -12.35
N ARG A 98 4.11 5.82 -12.45
CA ARG A 98 3.23 6.88 -11.96
C ARG A 98 3.18 6.86 -10.44
N LEU A 99 3.17 8.05 -9.86
CA LEU A 99 2.91 8.19 -8.42
C LEU A 99 1.42 7.93 -8.14
N PRO A 100 1.08 7.53 -6.90
CA PRO A 100 -0.31 7.52 -6.47
C PRO A 100 -0.96 8.88 -6.73
N PHE A 101 -2.14 8.87 -7.34
CA PHE A 101 -2.92 10.08 -7.61
C PHE A 101 -2.18 11.17 -8.40
N GLU A 102 -1.19 10.78 -9.22
CA GLU A 102 -0.41 11.73 -10.03
C GLU A 102 -1.27 12.55 -11.00
N ASP A 103 -2.31 11.92 -11.54
CA ASP A 103 -3.23 12.52 -12.50
C ASP A 103 -4.67 12.07 -12.24
N ASP A 104 -5.57 12.55 -13.09
CA ASP A 104 -7.00 12.27 -13.01
C ASP A 104 -7.45 11.11 -13.90
N ARG A 105 -6.56 10.21 -14.33
CA ARG A 105 -6.89 9.13 -15.26
C ARG A 105 -6.98 7.77 -14.57
N VAL A 106 -7.97 7.00 -15.00
CA VAL A 106 -8.09 5.57 -14.67
C VAL A 106 -7.54 4.77 -15.83
N TYR A 107 -6.59 3.89 -15.53
CA TYR A 107 -5.86 3.09 -16.50
C TYR A 107 -6.17 1.60 -16.39
N TYR A 108 -6.70 1.15 -15.25
CA TYR A 108 -7.05 -0.25 -15.01
C TYR A 108 -8.19 -0.38 -13.98
N PRO A 109 -8.95 -1.49 -14.00
CA PRO A 109 -10.02 -1.73 -13.04
C PRO A 109 -9.46 -1.81 -11.62
N GLY A 110 -10.16 -1.20 -10.66
CA GLY A 110 -9.72 -1.17 -9.27
C GLY A 110 -8.54 -0.24 -8.98
N GLN A 111 -8.14 0.64 -9.91
CA GLN A 111 -7.18 1.69 -9.58
C GLN A 111 -7.72 2.58 -8.45
N PHE A 112 -6.87 2.97 -7.49
CA PHE A 112 -7.26 3.94 -6.48
C PHE A 112 -7.54 5.30 -7.12
N VAL A 113 -8.69 5.88 -6.80
CA VAL A 113 -9.08 7.25 -7.16
C VAL A 113 -9.02 8.20 -5.96
N ALA A 114 -9.08 7.67 -4.74
CA ALA A 114 -8.81 8.39 -3.51
C ALA A 114 -8.30 7.44 -2.39
N LEU A 115 -7.79 8.00 -1.30
CA LEU A 115 -7.38 7.30 -0.08
C LEU A 115 -7.86 8.10 1.13
N VAL A 116 -8.73 7.50 1.95
CA VAL A 116 -9.22 8.11 3.20
C VAL A 116 -8.28 7.71 4.32
N VAL A 117 -7.90 8.66 5.18
CA VAL A 117 -7.07 8.42 6.37
C VAL A 117 -7.87 8.83 7.62
N ALA A 118 -7.98 7.94 8.60
CA ALA A 118 -8.79 8.15 9.81
C ALA A 118 -8.20 7.50 11.08
N GLU A 119 -8.78 7.81 12.23
CA GLU A 119 -8.35 7.30 13.54
C GLU A 119 -8.69 5.81 13.77
N SER A 120 -9.71 5.28 13.08
CA SER A 120 -10.05 3.85 13.06
C SER A 120 -10.24 3.33 11.62
N PHE A 121 -10.15 2.01 11.45
CA PHE A 121 -10.42 1.36 10.17
C PHE A 121 -11.86 1.58 9.70
N GLU A 122 -12.83 1.51 10.61
CA GLU A 122 -14.26 1.72 10.35
C GLU A 122 -14.53 3.14 9.87
N GLN A 123 -13.89 4.13 10.49
CA GLN A 123 -13.98 5.53 10.08
C GLN A 123 -13.33 5.78 8.71
N ALA A 124 -12.23 5.09 8.38
CA ALA A 124 -11.61 5.21 7.06
C ALA A 124 -12.47 4.58 5.95
N ARG A 125 -13.24 3.54 6.27
CA ARG A 125 -14.01 2.74 5.31
C ARG A 125 -15.41 3.31 5.01
N THR A 126 -16.01 4.04 5.97
CA THR A 126 -17.42 4.49 5.92
C THR A 126 -17.54 5.89 5.36
#